data_AF-A0A922FI25-F1
#
_entry.id   AF-A0A922FI25-F1
#
_cell.length_a   1.000
_cell.length_b   1.000
_cell.length_c   1.000
_cell.angle_alpha   90.00
_cell.angle_beta   90.00
_cell.angle_gamma   90.00
#
_symmetry.space_group_name_H-M   'P 1'
#
loop_
_entity.id
_entity.type
_entity.pdbx_description
1 polymer ?
#
loop_
_entity_poly.entity_id
_entity_poly.type
_entity_poly.pdbx_seq_one_letter_code
_entity_poly.pdbx_strand_id
1 'polypeptide(L)'
;MRTNTHFIVPAERFELLGDSRLFLTTYTFGTHAAKHTFCKVCGITSFYIPRSNPDGVAVTFRCVDPGTLTHVEIKYFDGRNWDSSYNQTGIASLSKVQNLPVEGSK
;
A
#
# COMPACT_ATOMS: atom_id res chain seq x y z
N MET A 1 3.77 -16.78 7.57
CA MET A 1 4.02 -15.40 8.06
C MET A 1 3.39 -14.44 7.05
N ARG A 2 2.62 -13.43 7.46
CA ARG A 2 2.09 -12.40 6.52
C ARG A 2 3.29 -11.66 5.90
N THR A 3 3.48 -11.75 4.59
CA THR A 3 4.53 -11.01 3.88
C THR A 3 4.04 -9.60 3.57
N ASN A 4 4.86 -8.58 3.83
CA ASN A 4 4.52 -7.18 3.57
C ASN A 4 5.18 -6.66 2.28
N THR A 5 4.91 -7.30 1.15
CA THR A 5 5.35 -6.82 -0.16
C THR A 5 4.18 -6.11 -0.82
N HIS A 6 4.30 -4.80 -0.96
CA HIS A 6 3.25 -3.92 -1.46
C HIS A 6 3.85 -2.77 -2.26
N PHE A 7 3.00 -2.11 -3.04
CA PHE A 7 3.28 -0.80 -3.62
C PHE A 7 2.29 0.23 -3.09
N ILE A 8 2.68 1.51 -3.14
CA ILE A 8 1.83 2.60 -2.66
C ILE A 8 1.07 3.21 -3.83
N VAL A 9 -0.22 3.44 -3.63
CA VAL A 9 -1.08 4.23 -4.52
C VAL A 9 -1.55 5.47 -3.75
N PRO A 10 -1.54 6.68 -4.34
CA PRO A 10 -2.17 7.85 -3.72
C PRO A 10 -3.62 7.56 -3.35
N ALA A 11 -4.08 7.99 -2.18
CA ALA A 11 -5.45 7.69 -1.73
C ALA A 11 -6.53 8.18 -2.70
N GLU A 12 -6.27 9.29 -3.40
CA GLU A 12 -7.15 9.83 -4.45
C GLU A 12 -7.30 8.93 -5.69
N ARG A 13 -6.38 7.97 -5.90
CA ARG A 13 -6.41 7.00 -7.01
C ARG A 13 -6.85 5.61 -6.55
N PHE A 14 -7.39 5.50 -5.34
CA PHE A 14 -7.86 4.25 -4.77
C PHE A 14 -9.37 4.34 -4.48
N GLU A 15 -10.12 3.38 -5.01
CA GLU A 15 -11.55 3.22 -4.73
C GLU A 15 -11.82 1.82 -4.17
N LEU A 16 -12.63 1.76 -3.11
CA LEU A 16 -13.11 0.50 -2.57
C LEU A 16 -14.49 0.19 -3.17
N LEU A 17 -14.56 -0.87 -3.99
CA LEU A 17 -15.76 -1.20 -4.76
C LEU A 17 -16.81 -1.98 -3.96
N GLY A 18 -18.08 -1.65 -4.19
CA GLY A 18 -19.25 -2.40 -3.74
C GLY A 18 -19.28 -2.68 -2.23
N ASP A 19 -19.73 -3.88 -1.88
CA ASP A 19 -19.90 -4.33 -0.50
C ASP A 19 -18.60 -4.75 0.18
N SER A 20 -17.43 -4.53 -0.45
CA SER A 20 -16.13 -4.94 0.09
C SER A 20 -15.93 -4.46 1.53
N ARG A 21 -16.42 -3.25 1.87
CA ARG A 21 -16.35 -2.67 3.22
C ARG A 21 -16.98 -3.56 4.29
N LEU A 22 -18.04 -4.31 3.97
CA LEU A 22 -18.73 -5.20 4.93
C LEU A 22 -17.82 -6.34 5.42
N PHE A 23 -16.81 -6.71 4.64
CA PHE A 23 -15.89 -7.80 4.94
C PHE A 23 -14.57 -7.33 5.56
N LEU A 24 -14.36 -6.02 5.70
CA LEU A 24 -13.11 -5.49 6.24
C LEU A 24 -13.20 -5.27 7.74
N THR A 25 -12.08 -5.47 8.41
CA THR A 25 -11.83 -4.98 9.76
C THR A 25 -10.47 -4.28 9.80
N THR A 26 -10.29 -3.38 10.75
CA THR A 26 -9.06 -2.59 10.90
C THR A 26 -8.60 -2.65 12.33
N TYR A 27 -7.32 -2.93 12.52
CA TYR A 27 -6.67 -2.73 13.81
C TYR A 27 -5.57 -1.66 13.69
N THR A 28 -5.25 -1.04 14.82
CA THR A 28 -4.20 -0.01 14.93
C THR A 28 -3.44 -0.22 16.23
N PHE A 29 -2.17 0.18 16.26
CA PHE A 29 -1.34 0.16 17.47
C PHE A 29 -0.34 1.32 17.45
N GLY A 30 0.39 1.51 18.55
CA GLY A 30 1.40 2.56 18.67
C GLY A 30 0.78 3.94 18.52
N THR A 31 1.23 4.71 17.53
CA THR A 31 0.69 6.06 17.25
C THR A 31 -0.67 6.04 16.55
N HIS A 32 -1.22 4.85 16.24
CA HIS A 32 -2.45 4.68 15.48
C HIS A 32 -2.45 5.27 14.06
N ALA A 33 -1.28 5.70 13.56
CA ALA A 33 -1.13 6.27 12.22
C ALA A 33 -1.35 5.21 11.12
N ALA A 34 -0.77 4.02 11.28
CA ALA A 34 -1.05 2.92 10.37
C ALA A 34 -2.43 2.33 10.64
N LYS A 35 -3.23 2.13 9.59
CA LYS A 35 -4.53 1.43 9.64
C LYS A 35 -4.37 0.06 9.00
N HIS A 36 -4.20 -0.97 9.82
CA HIS A 36 -4.01 -2.35 9.35
C HIS A 36 -5.35 -2.97 9.00
N THR A 37 -5.82 -2.69 7.79
CA THR A 37 -7.07 -3.21 7.24
C THR A 37 -6.88 -4.60 6.65
N PHE A 38 -7.82 -5.52 6.87
CA PHE A 38 -7.80 -6.85 6.28
C PHE A 38 -9.21 -7.45 6.24
N CYS A 39 -9.40 -8.51 5.43
CA CYS A 39 -10.65 -9.24 5.38
C CYS A 39 -10.88 -10.01 6.68
N LYS A 40 -11.98 -9.72 7.39
CA LYS A 40 -12.36 -10.36 8.64
C LYS A 40 -12.80 -11.82 8.48
N VAL A 41 -13.07 -12.26 7.24
CA VAL A 41 -13.49 -13.63 6.92
C VAL A 41 -12.29 -14.53 6.64
N CYS A 42 -11.40 -14.14 5.73
CA CYS A 42 -10.26 -14.98 5.31
C CYS A 42 -8.89 -14.53 5.86
N GLY A 43 -8.81 -13.35 6.49
CA GLY A 43 -7.57 -12.84 7.06
C GLY A 43 -6.59 -12.24 6.04
N ILE A 44 -6.95 -12.10 4.76
CA ILE A 44 -6.08 -11.51 3.74
C ILE A 44 -6.03 -9.99 3.88
N THR A 45 -4.82 -9.43 3.85
CA THR A 45 -4.57 -7.99 3.74
C THR A 45 -4.36 -7.66 2.27
N SER A 46 -5.44 -7.34 1.54
CA SER A 46 -5.33 -6.87 0.16
C SER A 46 -4.77 -5.44 0.09
N PHE A 47 -5.11 -4.62 1.08
CA PHE A 47 -4.56 -3.28 1.24
C PHE A 47 -4.56 -2.81 2.69
N TYR A 48 -3.79 -1.77 2.99
CA TYR A 48 -3.81 -1.07 4.29
C TYR A 48 -3.28 0.37 4.14
N ILE A 49 -3.44 1.21 5.18
CA ILE A 49 -2.83 2.55 5.21
C ILE A 49 -1.55 2.48 6.05
N PRO A 50 -0.35 2.65 5.47
CA PRO A 50 0.90 2.57 6.20
C PRO A 50 1.22 3.87 6.96
N ARG A 51 2.02 3.76 8.03
CA ARG A 51 2.49 4.93 8.80
C ARG A 51 3.33 5.89 7.96
N SER A 52 4.14 5.38 7.03
CA SER A 52 5.02 6.18 6.18
C SER A 52 4.29 7.01 5.14
N ASN A 53 3.09 6.57 4.74
CA ASN A 53 2.28 7.17 3.69
C ASN A 53 0.83 7.23 4.18
N PRO A 54 0.51 8.09 5.16
CA PRO A 54 -0.84 8.19 5.72
C PRO A 54 -1.89 8.71 4.71
N ASP A 55 -1.42 9.31 3.62
CA ASP A 55 -2.17 9.81 2.47
C ASP A 55 -2.17 8.83 1.28
N GLY A 56 -1.67 7.61 1.47
CA GLY A 56 -1.63 6.57 0.46
C GLY A 56 -2.20 5.24 0.95
N VAL A 57 -2.41 4.35 0.00
CA VAL A 57 -2.87 2.97 0.24
C VAL A 57 -1.77 2.02 -0.22
N ALA A 58 -1.31 1.18 0.70
CA ALA A 58 -0.41 0.08 0.41
C ALA A 58 -1.22 -1.10 -0.14
N VAL A 59 -1.04 -1.43 -1.42
CA VAL A 59 -1.72 -2.55 -2.10
C VAL A 59 -0.78 -3.74 -2.16
N THR A 60 -1.21 -4.89 -1.61
CA THR A 60 -0.44 -6.12 -1.64
C THR A 60 -0.33 -6.62 -3.08
N PHE A 61 0.89 -6.73 -3.61
CA PHE A 61 1.08 -6.99 -5.05
C PHE A 61 0.48 -8.35 -5.49
N ARG A 62 0.48 -9.34 -4.60
CA ARG A 62 -0.10 -10.67 -4.88
C ARG A 62 -1.62 -10.69 -4.93
N CYS A 63 -2.28 -9.60 -4.53
CA CYS A 63 -3.73 -9.44 -4.58
C CYS A 63 -4.19 -8.66 -5.82
N VAL A 64 -3.27 -8.31 -6.72
CA VAL A 64 -3.60 -7.68 -8.01
C VAL A 64 -3.92 -8.76 -9.03
N ASP A 65 -4.93 -8.53 -9.87
CA ASP A 65 -5.34 -9.47 -10.90
C ASP A 65 -4.19 -9.79 -11.87
N PRO A 66 -4.01 -11.08 -12.24
CA PRO A 66 -2.99 -11.49 -13.20
C PRO A 66 -3.06 -10.69 -14.51
N GLY A 67 -1.91 -10.26 -15.02
CA GLY A 67 -1.81 -9.47 -16.24
C GLY A 67 -1.87 -7.95 -16.05
N THR A 68 -2.25 -7.46 -14.86
CA THR A 68 -2.28 -6.01 -14.57
C THR A 68 -0.88 -5.41 -14.43
N LEU A 69 0.03 -6.13 -13.77
CA LEU A 69 1.41 -5.69 -13.57
C LEU A 69 2.29 -6.26 -14.68
N THR A 70 2.91 -5.39 -15.47
CA THR A 70 3.83 -5.79 -16.57
C THR A 70 5.26 -5.96 -16.10
N HIS A 71 5.65 -5.25 -15.03
CA HIS A 71 6.98 -5.30 -14.43
C HIS A 71 6.89 -5.06 -12.91
N VAL A 72 7.74 -5.74 -12.15
CA VAL A 72 7.82 -5.59 -10.69
C VAL A 72 9.29 -5.55 -10.27
N GLU A 73 9.70 -4.43 -9.66
CA GLU A 73 10.98 -4.28 -8.99
C GLU A 73 10.75 -4.36 -7.47
N ILE A 74 11.46 -5.26 -6.77
CA ILE A 74 11.35 -5.39 -5.32
C ILE A 74 12.48 -4.63 -4.63
N LYS A 75 12.12 -3.61 -3.85
CA LYS A 75 13.04 -2.86 -2.98
C LYS A 75 12.85 -3.29 -1.54
N TYR A 76 13.96 -3.58 -0.86
CA TYR A 76 13.95 -3.96 0.54
C TYR A 76 13.94 -2.73 1.44
N PHE A 77 13.20 -2.82 2.54
CA PHE A 77 13.12 -1.80 3.57
C PHE A 77 13.51 -2.40 4.92
N ASP A 78 14.43 -1.77 5.64
CA ASP A 78 14.81 -2.21 6.97
C ASP A 78 13.84 -1.65 8.02
N GLY A 79 12.90 -2.50 8.43
CA GLY A 79 11.92 -2.19 9.47
C GLY A 79 12.48 -2.17 10.90
N ARG A 80 13.69 -2.72 11.14
CA ARG A 80 14.34 -2.63 12.46
C ARG A 80 14.96 -1.25 12.66
N ASN A 81 15.65 -0.74 11.65
CA ASN A 81 16.23 0.61 11.64
C ASN A 81 15.32 1.60 10.89
N TRP A 82 14.07 1.73 11.36
CA TRP A 82 13.00 2.42 10.63
C TRP A 82 13.34 3.87 10.29
N ASP A 83 13.79 4.68 11.25
CA ASP A 83 14.03 6.11 11.04
C ASP A 83 15.16 6.36 10.03
N SER A 84 16.25 5.60 10.12
CA SER A 84 17.35 5.67 9.15
C SER A 84 16.87 5.30 7.74
N SER A 85 16.13 4.18 7.63
CA SER A 85 15.62 3.70 6.34
C SER A 85 14.61 4.67 5.73
N TYR A 86 13.70 5.21 6.54
CA TYR A 86 12.69 6.18 6.10
C TYR A 86 13.36 7.43 5.51
N ASN A 87 14.38 7.96 6.20
CA ASN A 87 15.11 9.15 5.76
C ASN A 87 15.95 8.89 4.49
N GLN A 88 16.54 7.70 4.35
CA GLN A 88 17.40 7.37 3.20
C GLN A 88 16.62 6.99 1.94
N THR A 89 15.47 6.32 2.09
CA THR A 89 14.73 5.74 0.95
C THR A 89 13.74 6.69 0.31
N GLY A 90 13.32 7.75 1.02
CA GLY A 90 12.33 8.69 0.50
C GLY A 90 10.93 8.08 0.33
N ILE A 91 10.62 6.94 0.96
CA ILE A 91 9.35 6.20 0.74
C ILE A 91 8.09 7.04 0.95
N ALA A 92 8.16 8.12 1.73
CA ALA A 92 7.06 9.06 1.92
C ALA A 92 6.59 9.72 0.61
N SER A 93 7.45 9.84 -0.40
CA SER A 93 7.10 10.42 -1.69
C SER A 93 6.25 9.49 -2.57
N LEU A 94 6.16 8.19 -2.24
CA LEU A 94 5.47 7.19 -3.06
C LEU A 94 3.94 7.35 -3.08
N SER A 95 3.36 8.03 -2.09
CA SER A 95 1.93 8.41 -2.09
C SER A 95 1.66 9.75 -2.77
N LYS A 96 2.69 10.48 -3.17
CA LYS A 96 2.53 11.78 -3.81
C LYS A 96 2.21 11.59 -5.28
N VAL A 97 1.21 12.34 -5.72
CA VAL A 97 0.77 12.37 -7.11
C VAL A 97 1.89 13.00 -7.93
N GLN A 98 2.68 12.16 -8.58
CA GLN A 98 3.56 12.64 -9.64
C GLN A 98 2.67 12.87 -10.86
N ASN A 99 2.61 14.11 -11.34
CA ASN A 99 2.08 14.43 -12.66
C ASN A 99 3.03 13.85 -13.70
N LEU A 100 2.99 12.52 -13.88
CA LEU A 100 3.66 11.87 -14.99
C LEU A 100 2.89 12.26 -16.26
N PRO A 101 3.55 12.83 -17.28
CA PRO A 101 2.93 12.94 -18.58
C PRO A 101 2.53 11.54 -19.03
N VAL A 102 1.26 11.38 -19.42
CA VAL A 102 0.77 10.14 -20.02
C VAL A 102 1.51 9.99 -21.36
N GLU A 103 2.62 9.26 -21.37
CA GLU A 103 3.23 8.84 -22.63
C GLU A 103 2.31 7.84 -23.30
N GLY A 104 1.60 8.30 -24.32
CA GLY A 104 1.20 7.47 -25.46
C GLY A 104 -0.13 6.74 -25.33
N SER A 105 -1.23 7.46 -25.51
CA SER A 105 -2.36 6.90 -26.26
C SER A 105 -1.96 6.77 -27.72
N LYS A 106 -1.49 5.58 -28.12
CA LYS A 106 -1.59 5.09 -29.50
C LYS A 106 -1.95 3.61 -29.47
#